data_AF-A0A368GYI8-F1
#
_entry.id   AF-A0A368GYI8-F1
#
_cell.length_a   1.000
_cell.length_b   1.000
_cell.length_c   1.000
_cell.angle_alpha   90.00
_cell.angle_beta   90.00
_cell.angle_gamma   90.00
#
_symmetry.space_group_name_H-M   'P 1'
#
loop_
_entity.id
_entity.type
_entity.pdbx_description
1 polymer ?
#
loop_
_entity_poly.entity_id
_entity_poly.type
_entity_poly.pdbx_seq_one_letter_code
_entity_poly.pdbx_strand_id
1 'polypeptide(L)'
;MIVSRPGLSMIASGVAVELLSSVLQYPDPLTTPANIGEPDDSSSLLGATPHQVRGYLSRFSQMTPCVRRFEKCVACGTTVAEEYVASGAEFVKEVMNCPSYLEKLTGLDQLQASVDNVHIEFSDDSDSVMSL
;
A
#
# COMPACT_ATOMS: atom_id res chain seq x y z
N MET A 1 -3.44 -12.95 -19.28
CA MET A 1 -2.02 -12.67 -19.57
C MET A 1 -1.82 -11.18 -19.48
N ILE A 2 -0.93 -10.69 -18.61
CA ILE A 2 -0.65 -9.26 -18.48
C ILE A 2 0.46 -8.92 -19.48
N VAL A 3 0.21 -7.98 -20.39
CA VAL A 3 1.21 -7.44 -21.33
C VAL A 3 1.57 -6.03 -20.87
N SER A 4 2.84 -5.77 -20.58
CA SER A 4 3.34 -4.48 -20.11
C SER A 4 4.14 -3.76 -21.19
N ARG A 5 4.23 -2.42 -21.11
CA ARG A 5 5.09 -1.63 -22.00
C ARG A 5 6.57 -2.02 -21.72
N PRO A 6 7.39 -2.32 -22.75
CA PRO A 6 8.74 -2.87 -22.53
C PRO A 6 9.66 -2.04 -21.62
N GLY A 7 9.53 -0.71 -21.65
CA GLY A 7 10.36 0.18 -20.81
C GLY A 7 9.99 0.20 -19.33
N LEU A 8 8.84 -0.37 -18.93
CA LEU A 8 8.35 -0.28 -17.55
C LEU A 8 9.22 -1.07 -16.57
N SER A 9 9.69 -2.26 -16.96
CA SER A 9 10.52 -3.10 -16.10
C SER A 9 11.86 -2.42 -15.77
N MET A 10 12.51 -1.83 -16.77
CA MET A 10 13.78 -1.11 -16.60
C MET A 10 13.65 0.07 -15.63
N ILE A 11 12.58 0.86 -15.76
CA ILE A 11 12.33 1.99 -14.87
C ILE A 11 12.06 1.50 -13.44
N ALA A 12 11.21 0.50 -13.28
CA ALA A 12 10.88 -0.05 -11.96
C ALA A 12 12.12 -0.65 -11.26
N SER A 13 12.94 -1.40 -11.99
CA SER A 13 14.18 -1.99 -11.46
C SER A 13 15.20 -0.92 -11.07
N GLY A 14 15.41 0.09 -11.91
CA GLY A 14 16.33 1.20 -11.59
C GLY A 14 15.90 1.95 -10.34
N VAL A 15 14.62 2.33 -10.25
CA VAL A 15 14.06 3.01 -9.07
C VAL A 15 14.19 2.15 -7.81
N ALA A 16 13.97 0.84 -7.89
CA ALA A 16 14.08 -0.05 -6.74
C ALA A 16 15.51 -0.13 -6.20
N VAL A 17 16.52 -0.17 -7.08
CA VAL A 17 17.93 -0.24 -6.68
C VAL A 17 18.41 1.09 -6.10
N GLU A 18 17.99 2.23 -6.67
CA GLU A 18 18.29 3.55 -6.12
C GLU A 18 17.67 3.71 -4.71
N LEU A 19 16.39 3.34 -4.55
CA LEU A 19 15.72 3.38 -3.26
C LEU A 19 16.43 2.52 -2.21
N LEU A 20 16.82 1.29 -2.58
CA LEU A 20 17.58 0.41 -1.69
C LEU A 20 18.92 1.04 -1.30
N SER A 21 19.63 1.62 -2.26
CA SER A 21 20.92 2.26 -2.01
C SER A 21 20.78 3.43 -1.04
N SER A 22 19.76 4.27 -1.19
CA SER A 22 19.46 5.36 -0.26
C SER A 22 19.08 4.87 1.14
N VAL A 23 18.28 3.81 1.25
CA VAL A 23 17.88 3.22 2.54
C VAL A 23 19.08 2.63 3.30
N LEU A 24 20.03 2.00 2.59
CA LEU A 24 21.21 1.40 3.19
C LEU A 24 22.24 2.40 3.74
N GLN A 25 22.11 3.69 3.41
CA GLN A 25 22.98 4.73 3.96
C GLN A 25 22.63 5.12 5.40
N TYR A 26 21.45 4.71 5.88
CA TYR A 26 21.02 4.96 7.25
C TYR A 26 21.73 4.02 8.24
N PRO A 27 22.06 4.48 9.46
CA PRO A 27 22.65 3.63 10.49
C PRO A 27 21.80 2.40 10.84
N ASP A 28 20.47 2.57 10.83
CA ASP A 28 19.50 1.49 10.94
C ASP A 28 18.52 1.54 9.75
N PRO A 29 18.76 0.71 8.71
CA PRO A 29 17.91 0.66 7.52
C PRO A 29 16.45 0.27 7.80
N LEU A 30 16.16 -0.40 8.93
CA LEU A 30 14.82 -0.88 9.26
C LEU A 30 13.91 0.20 9.86
N THR A 31 14.51 1.26 10.40
CA THR A 31 13.80 2.39 11.00
C THR A 31 13.91 3.67 10.16
N THR A 32 14.41 3.55 8.92
CA THR A 32 14.50 4.65 7.96
C THR A 32 13.16 5.35 7.79
N PRO A 33 13.08 6.68 8.03
CA PRO A 33 11.84 7.42 7.87
C PRO A 33 11.44 7.52 6.40
N ALA A 34 10.14 7.41 6.14
CA ALA A 34 9.59 7.70 4.83
C ALA A 34 9.64 9.21 4.55
N ASN A 35 10.14 9.63 3.38
CA ASN A 35 10.04 11.03 2.97
C ASN A 35 8.56 11.38 2.65
N ILE A 36 8.04 12.45 3.26
CA ILE A 36 6.63 12.89 3.17
C ILE A 36 6.47 14.22 2.38
N GLY A 37 7.49 14.64 1.63
CA GLY A 37 7.40 15.80 0.72
C GLY A 37 8.19 17.03 1.13
N GLU A 38 9.05 16.93 2.15
CA GLU A 38 10.06 17.95 2.41
C GLU A 38 11.22 17.76 1.41
N PRO A 39 11.58 18.79 0.62
CA PRO A 39 12.74 18.72 -0.26
C PRO A 39 14.02 18.67 0.60
N ASP A 40 14.92 17.77 0.24
CA ASP A 40 16.34 17.78 0.62
C ASP A 40 16.75 17.58 2.09
N ASP A 41 15.86 17.31 3.04
CA ASP A 41 16.29 17.09 4.45
C ASP A 41 16.80 15.65 4.73
N SER A 42 17.39 14.99 3.72
CA SER A 42 17.70 13.57 3.79
C SER A 42 19.04 13.28 4.47
N SER A 43 18.98 12.42 5.48
CA SER A 43 20.10 11.77 6.16
C SER A 43 20.95 10.87 5.24
N SER A 44 20.53 10.71 3.98
CA SER A 44 21.18 9.92 2.92
C SER A 44 21.78 10.85 1.87
N LEU A 45 23.02 10.56 1.45
CA LEU A 45 23.75 11.23 0.37
C LEU A 45 23.13 10.98 -1.02
N LEU A 46 22.31 9.93 -1.16
CA LEU A 46 21.59 9.60 -2.40
C LEU A 46 20.18 10.21 -2.46
N GLY A 47 19.85 11.08 -1.51
CA GLY A 47 18.57 11.78 -1.47
C GLY A 47 17.48 11.01 -0.73
N ALA A 48 16.23 11.22 -1.15
CA ALA A 48 15.03 10.81 -0.45
C ALA A 48 14.79 9.28 -0.39
N THR A 49 14.13 8.84 0.68
CA THR A 49 13.67 7.47 0.93
C THR A 49 12.13 7.40 0.94
N PRO A 50 11.46 7.45 -0.22
CA PRO A 50 9.99 7.38 -0.27
C PRO A 50 9.45 6.02 0.17
N HIS A 51 8.28 6.02 0.83
CA HIS A 51 7.58 4.79 1.23
C HIS A 51 7.06 3.96 0.05
N GLN A 52 6.56 4.63 -0.99
CA GLN A 52 6.10 4.01 -2.23
C GLN A 52 6.55 4.86 -3.41
N VAL A 53 6.78 4.23 -4.56
CA VAL A 53 6.99 4.94 -5.83
C VAL A 53 5.98 4.42 -6.85
N ARG A 54 5.16 5.31 -7.41
CA ARG A 54 4.19 4.98 -8.45
C ARG A 54 4.48 5.78 -9.71
N GLY A 55 4.82 5.08 -10.79
CA GLY A 55 5.12 5.67 -12.10
C GLY A 55 4.00 5.49 -13.11
N TYR A 56 3.73 6.52 -13.92
CA TYR A 56 2.70 6.55 -14.95
C TYR A 56 3.31 6.88 -16.31
N LEU A 57 3.58 5.87 -17.13
CA LEU A 57 4.20 6.06 -18.46
C LEU A 57 3.30 6.77 -19.49
N SER A 58 1.99 6.80 -19.27
CA SER A 58 1.07 7.56 -20.14
C SER A 58 1.20 9.08 -19.94
N ARG A 59 1.59 9.50 -18.73
CA ARG A 59 1.72 10.91 -18.33
C ARG A 59 3.17 11.32 -18.06
N PHE A 60 4.10 10.38 -18.17
CA PHE A 60 5.51 10.56 -17.83
C PHE A 60 5.70 11.19 -16.44
N SER A 61 4.92 10.73 -15.45
CA SER A 61 4.91 11.27 -14.10
C SER A 61 5.17 10.20 -13.05
N GLN A 62 5.68 10.63 -11.89
CA GLN A 62 5.93 9.79 -10.72
C GLN A 62 5.36 10.47 -9.47
N MET A 63 4.86 9.68 -8.54
CA MET A 63 4.43 10.15 -7.21
C MET A 63 4.95 9.22 -6.11
N THR A 64 5.13 9.79 -4.91
CA THR A 64 5.71 9.09 -3.75
C THR A 64 4.78 9.10 -2.53
N PRO A 65 3.65 8.36 -2.57
CA PRO A 65 2.69 8.39 -1.49
C PRO A 65 3.22 7.68 -0.24
N CYS A 66 2.88 8.23 0.92
CA CYS A 66 3.06 7.59 2.22
C CYS A 66 1.70 7.08 2.71
N VAL A 67 1.65 5.84 3.23
CA VAL A 67 0.44 5.27 3.82
C VAL A 67 0.76 4.72 5.20
N ARG A 68 -0.23 4.78 6.09
CA ARG A 68 -0.10 4.22 7.43
C ARG A 68 -0.41 2.73 7.41
N ARG A 69 0.21 1.99 8.33
CA ARG A 69 -0.13 0.59 8.59
C ARG A 69 -1.62 0.48 8.92
N PHE A 70 -2.28 -0.48 8.28
CA PHE A 70 -3.68 -0.78 8.52
C PHE A 70 -3.81 -1.96 9.47
N GLU A 71 -4.63 -1.81 10.52
CA GLU A 71 -4.78 -2.80 11.59
C GLU A 71 -5.36 -4.12 11.07
N LYS A 72 -6.37 -4.06 10.21
CA LYS A 72 -7.01 -5.23 9.58
C LYS A 72 -6.32 -5.69 8.29
N CYS A 73 -5.02 -5.41 8.13
CA CYS A 73 -4.28 -5.86 6.95
C CYS A 73 -4.11 -7.38 6.97
N VAL A 74 -4.53 -8.05 5.89
CA VAL A 74 -4.42 -9.50 5.67
C VAL A 74 -2.98 -10.02 5.56
N ALA A 75 -1.97 -9.14 5.56
CA ALA A 75 -0.56 -9.51 5.48
C ALA A 75 0.24 -9.06 6.71
N CYS A 76 0.20 -7.77 7.06
CA CYS A 76 1.04 -7.21 8.13
C CYS A 76 0.27 -6.84 9.41
N GLY A 77 -0.99 -7.23 9.54
CA GLY A 77 -1.77 -7.07 10.78
C GLY A 77 -1.14 -7.84 11.94
N THR A 78 -1.30 -7.36 13.17
CA THR A 78 -0.76 -8.05 14.36
C THR A 78 -1.34 -9.45 14.50
N THR A 79 -2.65 -9.61 14.29
CA THR A 79 -3.34 -10.90 14.33
C THR A 79 -2.74 -11.91 13.35
N VAL A 80 -2.38 -11.48 12.15
CA VAL A 80 -1.77 -12.34 11.12
C VAL A 80 -0.36 -12.77 11.54
N ALA A 81 0.43 -11.83 12.06
CA ALA A 81 1.78 -12.11 12.52
C ALA A 81 1.79 -13.07 13.71
N GLU A 82 0.89 -12.87 14.69
CA GLU A 82 0.72 -13.72 15.86
C GLU A 82 0.28 -15.13 15.47
N GLU A 83 -0.71 -15.26 14.57
CA GLU A 83 -1.16 -16.57 14.07
C GLU A 83 -0.06 -17.30 13.31
N TYR A 84 0.72 -16.58 12.48
CA TYR A 84 1.88 -17.18 11.81
C TYR A 84 2.94 -17.68 12.80
N VAL A 85 3.22 -16.93 13.87
CA VAL A 85 4.17 -17.35 14.91
C VAL A 85 3.66 -18.58 15.68
N ALA A 86 2.35 -18.66 15.94
CA ALA A 86 1.75 -19.77 16.67
C ALA A 86 1.62 -21.05 15.83
N SER A 87 1.13 -20.93 14.60
CA SER A 87 0.68 -22.06 13.75
C SER A 87 1.62 -22.34 12.57
N GLY A 88 2.53 -21.42 12.25
CA GLY A 88 3.60 -21.60 11.28
C GLY A 88 3.12 -22.05 9.90
N ALA A 89 3.69 -23.14 9.41
CA ALA A 89 3.40 -23.69 8.08
C ALA A 89 1.96 -24.18 7.93
N GLU A 90 1.30 -24.61 9.02
CA GLU A 90 -0.08 -25.10 8.93
C GLU A 90 -1.07 -23.97 8.64
N PHE A 91 -0.86 -22.81 9.27
CA PHE A 91 -1.59 -21.59 8.93
C PHE A 91 -1.41 -21.21 7.46
N VAL A 92 -0.18 -21.29 6.92
CA VAL A 92 0.06 -20.98 5.49
C VAL A 92 -0.72 -21.92 4.57
N LYS A 93 -0.77 -23.22 4.87
CA LYS A 93 -1.57 -24.17 4.09
C LYS A 93 -3.05 -23.83 4.15
N GLU A 94 -3.56 -23.53 5.34
CA GLU A 94 -4.97 -23.19 5.53
C GLU A 94 -5.34 -21.93 4.73
N VAL A 95 -4.50 -20.91 4.77
CA VAL A 95 -4.65 -19.68 3.97
C VAL A 95 -4.66 -19.98 2.47
N MET A 96 -3.78 -20.86 1.99
CA MET A 96 -3.74 -21.24 0.57
C MET A 96 -4.96 -22.05 0.13
N ASN A 97 -5.56 -22.82 1.03
CA ASN A 97 -6.74 -23.64 0.74
C ASN A 97 -8.06 -22.88 0.94
N CYS A 98 -8.08 -21.85 1.78
CA CYS A 98 -9.29 -21.11 2.13
C CYS A 98 -9.12 -19.60 1.86
N PRO A 99 -9.60 -19.08 0.71
CA PRO A 99 -9.46 -17.68 0.35
C PRO A 99 -10.06 -16.70 1.38
N SER A 100 -11.13 -17.10 2.08
CA SER A 100 -11.81 -16.27 3.08
C SER A 100 -11.12 -16.24 4.46
N TYR A 101 -10.09 -17.07 4.69
CA TYR A 101 -9.52 -17.27 6.01
C TYR A 101 -8.92 -15.98 6.58
N LEU A 102 -8.09 -15.28 5.79
CA LEU A 102 -7.43 -14.05 6.24
C LEU A 102 -8.42 -12.91 6.49
N GLU A 103 -9.48 -12.81 5.69
CA GLU A 103 -10.51 -11.78 5.88
C GLU A 103 -11.25 -11.96 7.21
N LYS A 104 -11.60 -13.21 7.54
CA LYS A 104 -12.22 -13.57 8.82
C LYS A 104 -11.28 -13.36 10.00
N LEU A 105 -10.03 -13.81 9.87
CA LEU A 105 -9.01 -13.66 10.91
C LEU A 105 -8.77 -12.19 11.26
N THR A 106 -8.73 -11.33 10.25
CA THR A 106 -8.47 -9.89 10.43
C THR A 106 -9.73 -9.06 10.72
N GLY A 107 -10.91 -9.68 10.69
CA GLY A 107 -12.20 -8.99 10.80
C GLY A 107 -12.45 -7.99 9.67
N LEU A 108 -11.81 -8.21 8.51
CA LEU A 108 -12.00 -7.41 7.30
C LEU A 108 -13.37 -7.68 6.68
N ASP A 109 -13.85 -8.91 6.78
CA ASP A 109 -15.20 -9.33 6.40
C ASP A 109 -16.29 -8.53 7.14
N GLN A 110 -16.12 -8.33 8.44
CA GLN A 110 -17.02 -7.54 9.28
C GLN A 110 -16.96 -6.06 8.91
N LEU A 111 -15.77 -5.54 8.57
CA LEU A 111 -15.64 -4.16 8.09
C LEU A 111 -16.39 -3.96 6.78
N GLN A 112 -16.25 -4.88 5.84
CA GLN A 112 -16.95 -4.82 4.57
C GLN A 112 -18.46 -4.90 4.76
N ALA A 113 -18.94 -5.85 5.56
CA ALA A 113 -20.37 -5.95 5.90
C ALA A 113 -20.92 -4.68 6.58
N SER A 114 -20.12 -4.01 7.42
CA SER A 114 -20.55 -2.76 8.05
C SER A 114 -20.75 -1.63 7.05
N VAL A 115 -19.94 -1.58 5.98
CA VAL A 115 -20.07 -0.59 4.91
C VAL A 115 -21.28 -0.89 4.03
N ASP A 116 -21.50 -2.16 3.68
CA ASP A 116 -22.63 -2.57 2.85
C ASP A 116 -24.00 -2.29 3.51
N ASN A 117 -24.04 -2.26 4.84
CA ASN A 117 -25.23 -1.92 5.62
C ASN A 117 -25.49 -0.40 5.72
N VAL A 118 -24.57 0.45 5.26
CA VAL A 118 -24.80 1.90 5.20
C VAL A 118 -25.62 2.23 3.95
N HIS A 119 -26.92 2.45 4.14
CA HIS A 119 -27.79 2.97 3.09
C HIS A 119 -27.45 4.44 2.84
N ILE A 120 -26.79 4.74 1.71
CA ILE A 120 -26.58 6.12 1.26
C ILE A 120 -27.88 6.57 0.59
N GLU A 121 -28.72 7.29 1.34
CA GLU A 121 -29.81 8.06 0.76
C GLU A 121 -29.21 9.22 -0.04
N PHE A 122 -29.11 9.05 -1.35
CA PHE A 122 -28.86 10.18 -2.24
C PHE A 122 -30.15 11.00 -2.27
N SER A 123 -30.18 12.11 -1.52
CA SER A 123 -31.19 13.14 -1.72
C SER A 123 -30.97 13.76 -3.10
N ASP A 124 -31.81 13.38 -4.06
CA ASP A 124 -31.94 14.05 -5.35
C ASP A 124 -32.45 15.48 -5.13
N ASP A 125 -31.55 16.41 -4.81
CA ASP A 125 -31.83 17.85 -4.93
C ASP A 125 -31.82 18.21 -6.42
N SER A 126 -32.90 17.82 -7.10
CA SER A 126 -33.25 18.34 -8.41
C SER A 126 -33.79 19.76 -8.29
N ASP A 127 -32.93 20.73 -7.96
CA ASP A 127 -33.25 22.15 -8.13
C ASP A 127 -32.66 22.66 -9.44
N SER A 128 -33.51 22.62 -10.46
CA SER A 128 -33.36 23.46 -11.66
C SER A 128 -33.56 24.92 -11.26
N VAL A 129 -32.56 25.81 -11.44
CA VAL A 129 -32.69 27.13 -12.12
C VAL A 129 -31.38 27.95 -12.17
N MET A 130 -31.05 28.35 -13.40
CA MET A 130 -30.52 29.65 -13.88
C MET A 130 -29.11 30.18 -13.52
N SER A 131 -28.32 30.31 -14.60
CA SER A 131 -27.61 31.52 -15.04
C SER A 131 -26.40 32.04 -14.26
N LEU A 132 -25.22 31.92 -14.89
CA LEU A 132 -24.53 33.02 -15.58
C LEU A 132 -23.62 32.45 -16.68
#